data_AF-A0A432ENL9-F1
#
_entry.id   AF-A0A432ENL9-F1
#
_cell.length_a   1.000
_cell.length_b   1.000
_cell.length_c   1.000
_cell.angle_alpha   90.00
_cell.angle_beta   90.00
_cell.angle_gamma   90.00
#
_symmetry.space_group_name_H-M   'P 1'
#
loop_
_entity.id
_entity.type
_entity.pdbx_description
1 polymer ?
#
loop_
_entity_poly.entity_id
_entity_poly.type
_entity_poly.pdbx_seq_one_letter_code
_entity_poly.pdbx_strand_id
1 'polypeptide(L)'
;MFAKNLLILFSITFLAACSPHPGAGGWRASSPDAAFERLEIRYDGRADFYTRSTDKASAWRCFWARIDDQTAGLKCISAADENMERQFQLIVDAGGRNAVLKQGQNALGQYAWQPPTDP
;
A
#
# COMPACT_ATOMS: atom_id res chain seq x y z
N MET A 1 46.32 -23.69 13.10
CA MET A 1 44.88 -23.99 12.93
C MET A 1 44.06 -22.74 13.27
N PHE A 2 43.90 -21.77 12.37
CA PHE A 2 43.04 -20.59 12.61
C PHE A 2 42.39 -20.03 11.33
N ALA A 3 42.26 -20.85 10.27
CA ALA A 3 41.74 -20.39 8.98
C ALA A 3 40.29 -20.84 8.69
N LYS A 4 39.62 -21.52 9.63
CA LYS A 4 38.35 -22.22 9.36
C LYS A 4 37.09 -21.53 9.90
N ASN A 5 37.23 -20.52 10.77
CA ASN A 5 36.10 -19.82 11.39
C ASN A 5 35.79 -18.44 10.80
N LEU A 6 36.60 -17.93 9.86
CA LEU A 6 36.39 -16.61 9.26
C LEU A 6 35.40 -16.62 8.08
N LEU A 7 35.02 -17.80 7.58
CA LEU A 7 34.13 -17.96 6.43
C LEU A 7 32.63 -17.84 6.77
N ILE A 8 32.25 -17.89 8.04
CA ILE A 8 30.84 -17.83 8.45
C ILE A 8 30.34 -16.38 8.64
N LEU A 9 31.24 -15.42 8.90
CA LEU A 9 30.85 -14.02 9.12
C LEU A 9 30.54 -13.23 7.84
N PHE A 10 30.90 -13.73 6.66
CA PHE A 10 30.68 -13.01 5.39
C PHE A 10 29.32 -13.32 4.74
N SER A 11 28.56 -14.29 5.26
CA SER A 11 27.30 -14.75 4.65
C SER A 11 26.06 -13.94 5.06
N ILE A 12 26.17 -12.99 6.00
CA ILE A 12 25.01 -12.24 6.54
C ILE A 12 24.76 -10.91 5.81
N THR A 13 25.66 -10.46 4.92
CA THR A 13 25.59 -9.13 4.29
C THR A 13 24.78 -9.05 3.00
N PHE A 14 24.12 -10.14 2.56
CA PHE A 14 23.35 -10.17 1.30
C PHE A 14 21.83 -10.31 1.47
N LEU A 15 21.28 -10.03 2.65
CA LEU A 15 19.87 -9.66 2.76
C LEU A 15 19.72 -8.20 2.31
N ALA A 16 20.00 -7.93 1.04
CA ALA A 16 19.51 -6.72 0.39
C ALA A 16 17.99 -6.81 0.44
N ALA A 17 17.41 -6.20 1.47
CA ALA A 17 15.97 -6.09 1.62
C ALA A 17 15.45 -5.50 0.31
N CYS A 18 14.58 -6.22 -0.39
CA CYS A 18 13.85 -5.70 -1.53
C CYS A 18 13.27 -4.36 -1.09
N SER A 19 13.74 -3.23 -1.65
CA SER A 19 13.22 -1.93 -1.28
C SER A 19 11.72 -1.92 -1.59
N PRO A 20 10.86 -1.85 -0.57
CA PRO A 20 9.43 -1.87 -0.79
C PRO A 20 9.03 -0.66 -1.63
N HIS A 21 8.17 -0.85 -2.64
CA HIS A 21 7.58 0.27 -3.36
C HIS A 21 6.94 1.23 -2.36
N PRO A 22 7.12 2.57 -2.48
CA PRO A 22 6.66 3.50 -1.45
C PRO A 22 5.15 3.48 -1.24
N GLY A 23 4.38 3.08 -2.25
CA GLY A 23 2.93 2.86 -2.13
C GLY A 23 2.53 1.71 -1.20
N ALA A 24 3.40 0.74 -0.95
CA ALA A 24 3.10 -0.38 -0.05
C ALA A 24 3.15 0.05 1.42
N GLY A 25 2.13 -0.34 2.18
CA GLY A 25 1.95 0.06 3.57
C GLY A 25 0.51 0.41 3.91
N GLY A 26 0.31 0.89 5.14
CA GLY A 26 -0.97 1.44 5.59
C GLY A 26 -1.07 2.92 5.25
N TRP A 27 -2.26 3.36 4.89
CA TRP A 27 -2.56 4.75 4.56
C TRP A 27 -3.85 5.15 5.26
N ARG A 28 -3.85 6.27 5.97
CA ARG A 28 -5.04 6.78 6.64
C ARG A 28 -5.41 8.15 6.14
N ALA A 29 -6.71 8.40 5.96
CA ALA A 29 -7.24 9.68 5.54
C ALA A 29 -6.69 10.81 6.43
N SER A 30 -6.00 11.77 5.81
CA SER A 30 -5.58 13.01 6.46
C SER A 30 -6.58 14.15 6.22
N SER A 31 -7.55 13.95 5.33
CA SER A 31 -8.60 14.91 5.03
C SER A 31 -10.01 14.36 5.36
N PRO A 32 -10.93 15.19 5.87
CA PRO A 32 -12.28 14.76 6.25
C PRO A 32 -13.15 14.37 5.05
N ASP A 33 -12.84 14.90 3.88
CA ASP A 33 -13.50 14.63 2.60
C ASP A 33 -12.94 13.40 1.86
N ALA A 34 -11.94 12.71 2.41
CA ALA A 34 -11.41 11.50 1.81
C ALA A 34 -12.49 10.42 1.66
N ALA A 35 -12.54 9.81 0.47
CA ALA A 35 -13.54 8.80 0.10
C ALA A 35 -13.42 7.50 0.92
N PHE A 36 -12.21 7.18 1.39
CA PHE A 36 -11.92 6.03 2.24
C PHE A 36 -11.27 6.50 3.53
N GLU A 37 -11.52 5.78 4.62
CA GLU A 37 -10.83 6.07 5.88
C GLU A 37 -9.41 5.54 5.86
N ARG A 38 -9.23 4.35 5.31
CA ARG A 38 -7.96 3.62 5.33
C ARG A 38 -7.78 2.82 4.04
N LEU A 39 -6.54 2.73 3.60
CA LEU A 39 -6.08 1.81 2.57
C LEU A 39 -4.94 0.98 3.14
N GLU A 40 -4.83 -0.25 2.67
CA GLU A 40 -3.74 -1.14 3.00
C GLU A 40 -3.22 -1.75 1.71
N ILE A 41 -1.94 -1.55 1.39
CA ILE A 41 -1.30 -2.09 0.19
C ILE A 41 -0.21 -3.06 0.64
N ARG A 42 -0.40 -4.35 0.36
CA ARG A 42 0.43 -5.45 0.85
C ARG A 42 1.48 -5.84 -0.18
N TYR A 43 2.64 -6.29 0.28
CA TYR A 43 3.74 -6.70 -0.60
C TYR A 43 3.43 -7.89 -1.52
N ASP A 44 2.40 -8.67 -1.19
CA ASP A 44 1.93 -9.83 -1.95
C ASP A 44 1.03 -9.47 -3.15
N GLY A 45 0.90 -8.19 -3.48
CA GLY A 45 0.11 -7.71 -4.61
C GLY A 45 -1.36 -7.43 -4.30
N ARG A 46 -1.80 -7.62 -3.05
CA ARG A 46 -3.16 -7.29 -2.61
C ARG A 46 -3.26 -5.90 -2.00
N ALA A 47 -4.44 -5.32 -2.06
CA ALA A 47 -4.77 -4.12 -1.33
C ALA A 47 -6.24 -4.10 -0.92
N ASP A 48 -6.55 -3.40 0.16
CA ASP A 48 -7.90 -3.31 0.72
C ASP A 48 -8.23 -1.88 1.10
N PHE A 49 -9.44 -1.41 0.75
CA PHE A 49 -9.93 -0.09 1.17
C PHE A 49 -11.04 -0.25 2.20
N TYR A 50 -11.03 0.63 3.20
CA TYR A 50 -11.96 0.61 4.32
C TYR A 50 -12.69 1.95 4.39
N THR A 51 -14.01 1.90 4.56
CA THR A 51 -14.84 3.09 4.79
C THR A 51 -14.95 3.37 6.29
N ARG A 52 -15.47 4.55 6.66
CA ARG A 52 -15.73 4.93 8.06
C ARG A 52 -16.89 4.16 8.70
N SER A 53 -17.32 3.05 8.08
CA SER A 53 -18.38 2.20 8.62
C SER A 53 -17.92 1.55 9.91
N THR A 54 -18.88 1.20 10.78
CA THR A 54 -18.61 0.41 11.99
C THR A 54 -18.17 -1.02 11.67
N ASP A 55 -18.45 -1.49 10.45
CA ASP A 55 -17.95 -2.75 9.93
C ASP A 55 -16.47 -2.65 9.57
N LYS A 56 -15.64 -3.48 10.22
CA LYS A 56 -14.20 -3.60 9.96
C LYS A 56 -13.86 -4.24 8.60
N ALA A 57 -14.87 -4.63 7.83
CA ALA A 57 -14.67 -5.29 6.54
C ALA A 57 -14.15 -4.31 5.48
N SER A 58 -13.28 -4.79 4.60
CA SER A 58 -12.85 -4.05 3.41
C SER A 58 -14.08 -3.74 2.54
N ALA A 59 -14.30 -2.46 2.22
CA ALA A 59 -15.32 -2.05 1.26
C ALA A 59 -14.91 -2.39 -0.18
N TRP A 60 -13.60 -2.43 -0.45
CA TRP A 60 -13.04 -2.81 -1.75
C TRP A 60 -11.85 -3.74 -1.55
N ARG A 61 -11.80 -4.79 -2.37
CA ARG A 61 -10.68 -5.72 -2.46
C ARG A 61 -9.97 -5.47 -3.77
N CYS A 62 -8.66 -5.32 -3.73
CA CYS A 62 -7.88 -4.85 -4.86
C CYS A 62 -6.65 -5.71 -5.12
N PHE A 63 -6.23 -5.73 -6.37
CA PHE A 63 -4.84 -6.04 -6.73
C PHE A 63 -4.13 -4.73 -7.06
N TRP A 64 -2.84 -4.66 -6.75
CA TRP A 64 -2.02 -3.51 -7.10
C TRP A 64 -0.81 -3.90 -7.94
N ALA A 65 -0.35 -2.94 -8.74
CA ALA A 65 0.87 -3.03 -9.51
C ALA A 65 1.60 -1.69 -9.50
N ARG A 66 2.92 -1.75 -9.70
CA ARG A 66 3.73 -0.56 -9.91
C ARG A 66 3.38 0.08 -11.25
N ILE A 67 3.10 1.39 -11.25
CA ILE A 67 3.02 2.19 -12.46
C ILE A 67 4.37 2.90 -12.70
N ASP A 68 4.90 3.55 -11.67
CA ASP A 68 6.20 4.23 -11.68
C ASP A 68 6.86 4.15 -10.29
N ASP A 69 7.80 5.03 -9.94
CA ASP A 69 8.49 5.01 -8.65
C ASP A 69 7.63 5.47 -7.46
N GLN A 70 6.57 6.23 -7.72
CA GLN A 70 5.73 6.86 -6.70
C GLN A 70 4.25 6.47 -6.83
N THR A 71 3.88 5.86 -7.95
CA THR A 71 2.47 5.55 -8.26
C THR A 71 2.21 4.05 -8.21
N ALA A 72 1.30 3.66 -7.33
CA ALA A 72 0.68 2.34 -7.33
C ALA A 72 -0.67 2.39 -8.06
N GLY A 73 -0.83 1.56 -9.08
CA GLY A 73 -2.11 1.32 -9.74
C GLY A 73 -2.91 0.25 -9.01
N LEU A 74 -4.20 0.48 -8.82
CA LEU A 74 -5.09 -0.38 -8.02
C LEU A 74 -6.30 -0.77 -8.86
N LYS A 75 -6.54 -2.07 -9.00
CA LYS A 75 -7.72 -2.63 -9.65
C LYS A 75 -8.58 -3.29 -8.58
N CYS A 76 -9.77 -2.75 -8.34
CA CYS A 76 -10.58 -3.06 -7.18
C CYS A 76 -11.98 -3.56 -7.56
N ILE A 77 -12.51 -4.47 -6.76
CA ILE A 77 -13.89 -4.96 -6.82
C ILE A 77 -14.58 -4.61 -5.50
N SER A 78 -15.83 -4.16 -5.58
CA SER A 78 -16.64 -3.82 -4.40
C SER A 78 -16.99 -5.08 -3.62
N ALA A 79 -16.86 -5.02 -2.29
CA ALA A 79 -17.29 -6.11 -1.42
C ALA A 79 -18.82 -6.27 -1.37
N ALA A 80 -19.58 -5.24 -1.77
CA ALA A 80 -21.05 -5.27 -1.80
C ALA A 80 -21.62 -5.71 -3.16
N ASP A 81 -20.84 -5.60 -4.24
CA ASP A 81 -21.25 -5.98 -5.60
C ASP A 81 -20.01 -6.37 -6.43
N GLU A 82 -19.84 -7.65 -6.69
CA GLU A 82 -18.67 -8.17 -7.40
C GLU A 82 -18.60 -7.77 -8.88
N ASN A 83 -19.71 -7.29 -9.46
CA ASN A 83 -19.72 -6.76 -10.83
C ASN A 83 -19.23 -5.30 -10.88
N MET A 84 -19.10 -4.64 -9.73
CA MET A 84 -18.63 -3.26 -9.65
C MET A 84 -17.11 -3.23 -9.53
N GLU A 85 -16.45 -3.02 -10.68
CA GLU A 85 -15.01 -2.83 -10.77
C GLU A 85 -14.64 -1.35 -10.87
N ARG A 86 -13.55 -0.95 -10.20
CA ARG A 86 -12.96 0.40 -10.31
C ARG A 86 -11.45 0.36 -10.34
N GLN A 87 -10.86 1.36 -10.99
CA GLN A 87 -9.43 1.58 -11.02
C GLN A 87 -9.07 2.85 -10.26
N PHE A 88 -8.04 2.76 -9.44
CA PHE A 88 -7.51 3.86 -8.65
C PHE A 88 -6.00 3.97 -8.82
N GLN A 89 -5.46 5.13 -8.45
CA GLN A 89 -4.03 5.37 -8.35
C GLN A 89 -3.72 5.98 -7.00
N LEU A 90 -2.78 5.38 -6.27
CA LEU A 90 -2.19 6.00 -5.09
C LEU A 90 -0.85 6.60 -5.49
N ILE A 91 -0.75 7.93 -5.43
CA ILE A 91 0.45 8.69 -5.80
C ILE A 91 1.10 9.17 -4.50
N VAL A 92 2.28 8.65 -4.21
CA VAL A 92 3.05 8.96 -3.00
C VAL A 92 3.97 10.16 -3.25
N ASP A 93 4.16 11.00 -2.23
CA ASP A 93 5.10 12.11 -2.30
C ASP A 93 6.56 11.63 -2.22
N ALA A 94 7.50 12.49 -2.60
CA ALA A 94 8.92 12.16 -2.53
C ALA A 94 9.41 11.81 -1.10
N GLY A 95 8.67 12.24 -0.07
CA GLY A 95 8.96 11.91 1.32
C GLY A 95 8.51 10.52 1.74
N GLY A 96 7.68 9.84 0.94
CA GLY A 96 7.12 8.52 1.28
C GLY A 96 6.13 8.55 2.43
N ARG A 97 5.61 9.73 2.80
CA ARG A 97 4.78 9.92 4.01
C ARG A 97 3.38 10.43 3.72
N ASN A 98 3.18 11.07 2.58
CA ASN A 98 1.88 11.54 2.14
C ASN A 98 1.54 10.95 0.78
N ALA A 99 0.25 10.80 0.52
CA ALA A 99 -0.24 10.33 -0.76
C ALA A 99 -1.56 10.97 -1.13
N VAL A 100 -1.85 10.98 -2.43
CA VAL A 100 -3.15 11.34 -2.98
C VAL A 100 -3.73 10.12 -3.67
N LEU A 101 -4.97 9.75 -3.32
CA LEU A 101 -5.72 8.73 -4.06
C LEU A 101 -6.49 9.42 -5.19
N LYS A 102 -6.43 8.84 -6.39
CA LYS A 102 -7.18 9.30 -7.55
C LYS A 102 -8.01 8.20 -8.19
N GLN A 103 -9.10 8.60 -8.82
CA GLN A 103 -9.82 7.80 -9.81
C GLN A 103 -9.87 8.61 -11.11
N GLY A 104 -9.11 8.18 -12.12
CA GLY A 104 -8.84 9.00 -13.31
C GLY A 104 -8.18 10.31 -12.92
N GLN A 105 -8.78 11.44 -13.29
CA GLN A 105 -8.26 12.77 -12.95
C GLN A 105 -8.75 13.30 -11.59
N ASN A 106 -9.74 12.65 -10.97
CA ASN A 106 -10.38 13.14 -9.75
C ASN A 106 -9.59 12.71 -8.51
N ALA A 107 -9.20 13.67 -7.68
CA ALA A 107 -8.65 13.40 -6.36
C ALA A 107 -9.77 12.97 -5.40
N LEU A 108 -9.58 11.83 -4.74
CA LEU A 108 -10.53 11.23 -3.81
C LEU A 108 -10.14 11.44 -2.34
N GLY A 109 -9.02 12.10 -2.08
CA GLY A 109 -8.57 12.42 -0.73
C GLY A 109 -7.06 12.38 -0.58
N GLN A 110 -6.61 12.93 0.54
CA GLN A 110 -5.23 12.87 0.98
C GLN A 110 -5.06 11.82 2.08
N TYR A 111 -3.91 11.17 2.10
CA TYR A 111 -3.62 10.09 3.01
C TYR A 111 -2.21 10.23 3.58
N ALA A 112 -2.07 9.95 4.86
CA ALA A 112 -0.79 9.86 5.54
C ALA A 112 -0.41 8.40 5.76
N TRP A 113 0.86 8.09 5.54
CA TRP A 113 1.41 6.76 5.81
C TRP A 113 1.23 6.41 7.29
N GLN A 114 0.81 5.17 7.54
CA GLN A 114 0.78 4.55 8.84
C GLN A 114 1.41 3.16 8.76
N PRO A 115 2.06 2.70 9.84
CA PRO A 115 2.50 1.31 9.91
C PRO A 115 1.28 0.40 9.69
N PRO A 116 1.43 -0.71 8.95
CA PRO A 116 0.37 -1.71 8.80
C PRO A 116 -0.16 -2.10 10.19
N THR A 117 -1.46 -2.01 10.40
CA THR A 117 -2.09 -2.63 11.55
C THR A 117 -2.35 -4.07 11.18
N ASP A 118 -1.46 -4.98 11.57
CA ASP A 118 -1.77 -6.42 11.51
C ASP A 118 -3.13 -6.68 12.20
N PRO A 119 -3.98 -7.58 11.67
CA PRO A 119 -5.16 -8.05 12.36
C PRO A 119 -4.81 -8.85 13.63
#